data_AF-A0A7W4UID3-F1
#
_entry.id   AF-A0A7W4UID3-F1
#
_cell.length_a   1.000
_cell.length_b   1.000
_cell.length_c   1.000
_cell.angle_alpha   90.00
_cell.angle_beta   90.00
_cell.angle_gamma   90.00
#
_symmetry.space_group_name_H-M   'P 1'
#
loop_
_entity.id
_entity.type
_entity.pdbx_description
1 polymer ?
#
loop_
_entity_poly.entity_id
_entity_poly.type
_entity_poly.pdbx_seq_one_letter_code
_entity_poly.pdbx_strand_id
1 'polypeptide(L)'
;MRTLALVAVSSGAGATTLAALAFAGLRDEPRGAPRLLGAERGGLLERAGGAEADTVDPDRAVWDAGARPAREVLAVLGPQDPLVVVAPATPLGAADARRVLDEVAATDPRGLDRVTVVLVEVHGRARTLAAPPGAPVLRLPYDRALAWPGAVTGDGVRLARRTRGAVTAWQDCCAELLNR
;
A
#
# COMPACT_ATOMS: atom_id res chain seq x y z
N MET A 1 14.11 10.63 7.95
CA MET A 1 13.00 9.66 7.87
C MET A 1 12.34 9.72 6.51
N ARG A 2 12.21 8.58 5.83
CA ARG A 2 11.52 8.37 4.57
C ARG A 2 10.23 7.58 4.81
N THR A 3 9.11 8.09 4.31
CA THR A 3 7.78 7.55 4.64
C THR A 3 7.06 7.06 3.39
N LEU A 4 6.69 5.77 3.38
CA LEU A 4 5.77 5.21 2.40
C LEU A 4 4.33 5.39 2.89
N ALA A 5 3.59 6.32 2.27
CA ALA A 5 2.19 6.55 2.61
C ALA A 5 1.25 5.76 1.70
N LEU A 6 0.27 5.07 2.27
CA LEU A 6 -0.79 4.40 1.54
C LEU A 6 -2.10 5.15 1.72
N VAL A 7 -2.59 5.78 0.66
CA VAL A 7 -3.89 6.44 0.62
C VAL A 7 -4.90 5.58 -0.14
N ALA A 8 -6.05 5.32 0.48
CA ALA A 8 -7.13 4.62 -0.17
C ALA A 8 -8.08 5.62 -0.83
N VAL A 9 -8.54 5.34 -2.06
CA VAL A 9 -9.58 6.14 -2.71
C VAL A 9 -10.96 5.96 -2.05
N SER A 10 -11.14 4.86 -1.31
CA SER A 10 -12.36 4.56 -0.57
C SER A 10 -12.09 3.64 0.61
N SER A 11 -12.99 3.66 1.60
CA SER A 11 -12.95 2.72 2.71
C SER A 11 -13.06 1.28 2.21
N GLY A 12 -12.21 0.38 2.73
CA GLY A 12 -12.17 -1.02 2.30
C GLY A 12 -11.42 -1.30 1.00
N ALA A 13 -10.76 -0.31 0.39
CA ALA A 13 -9.93 -0.53 -0.82
C ALA A 13 -8.68 -1.39 -0.57
N GLY A 14 -8.30 -1.62 0.69
CA GLY A 14 -7.20 -2.52 1.06
C GLY A 14 -5.90 -1.84 1.50
N ALA A 15 -5.88 -0.53 1.78
CA ALA A 15 -4.68 0.17 2.23
C ALA A 15 -4.05 -0.44 3.49
N THR A 16 -4.85 -0.74 4.51
CA THR A 16 -4.39 -1.41 5.74
C THR A 16 -3.76 -2.78 5.46
N THR A 17 -4.37 -3.58 4.58
CA THR A 17 -3.83 -4.88 4.17
C THR A 17 -2.48 -4.72 3.46
N LEU A 18 -2.37 -3.75 2.55
CA LEU A 18 -1.12 -3.50 1.83
C LEU A 18 -0.02 -2.95 2.76
N ALA A 19 -0.37 -2.08 3.71
CA ALA A 19 0.56 -1.57 4.71
C ALA A 19 1.09 -2.71 5.60
N ALA A 20 0.21 -3.62 6.04
CA ALA A 20 0.60 -4.81 6.78
C ALA A 20 1.51 -5.75 5.97
N LEU A 21 1.19 -5.97 4.69
CA LEU A 21 2.04 -6.78 3.79
C LEU A 21 3.40 -6.12 3.53
N ALA A 22 3.45 -4.80 3.41
CA ALA A 22 4.69 -4.04 3.26
C ALA A 22 5.58 -4.21 4.49
N PHE A 23 5.02 -3.99 5.69
CA PHE A 23 5.73 -4.22 6.94
C PHE A 23 6.22 -5.66 7.07
N ALA A 24 5.37 -6.65 6.75
CA ALA A 24 5.76 -8.05 6.82
C ALA A 24 6.86 -8.45 5.82
N GLY A 25 7.03 -7.73 4.71
CA GLY A 25 8.15 -7.93 3.80
C GLY A 25 9.46 -7.30 4.28
N LEU A 26 9.37 -6.30 5.16
CA LEU A 26 10.50 -5.47 5.60
C LEU A 26 10.92 -5.74 7.05
N ARG A 27 10.09 -6.45 7.83
CA ARG A 27 10.26 -6.67 9.27
C ARG A 27 11.60 -7.31 9.66
N ASP A 28 12.12 -8.18 8.81
CA ASP A 28 13.32 -8.97 9.07
C ASP A 28 14.50 -8.50 8.18
N GLU A 29 14.43 -7.28 7.61
CA GLU A 29 15.55 -6.71 6.86
C GLU A 29 16.76 -6.43 7.78
N PRO A 30 18.00 -6.50 7.27
CA PRO A 30 19.20 -6.23 8.07
C PRO A 30 19.26 -4.85 8.73
N ARG A 31 18.55 -3.86 8.17
CA ARG A 31 18.48 -2.49 8.71
C ARG A 31 17.44 -2.33 9.82
N GLY A 32 16.59 -3.33 10.02
CA GLY A 32 15.45 -3.29 10.93
C GLY A 32 14.14 -2.95 10.22
N ALA A 33 13.03 -3.26 10.90
CA ALA A 33 11.68 -3.03 10.42
C ALA A 33 11.37 -1.53 10.31
N PRO A 34 10.58 -1.08 9.32
CA PRO A 34 10.09 0.29 9.29
C PRO A 34 9.07 0.53 10.41
N ARG A 35 8.98 1.76 10.90
CA ARG A 35 7.92 2.16 11.84
C ARG A 35 6.54 2.06 11.19
N LEU A 36 5.55 1.57 11.92
CA LEU A 36 4.14 1.60 11.50
C LEU A 36 3.46 2.87 12.01
N LEU A 37 3.00 3.73 11.10
CA LEU A 37 2.22 4.93 11.40
C LEU A 37 0.75 4.69 11.05
N GLY A 38 -0.17 5.24 11.86
CA GLY A 38 -1.62 5.01 11.70
C GLY A 38 -2.14 3.74 12.37
N ALA A 39 -1.28 3.04 13.12
CA ALA A 39 -1.57 1.81 13.85
C ALA A 39 -2.79 1.89 14.80
N GLU A 40 -3.04 3.07 15.34
CA GLU A 40 -4.08 3.37 16.35
C GLU A 40 -5.53 3.23 15.82
N ARG A 41 -5.75 3.25 14.49
CA ARG A 41 -7.07 3.59 13.91
C ARG A 41 -7.79 2.50 13.10
N GLY A 42 -7.21 1.31 12.88
CA GLY A 42 -7.77 0.45 11.83
C GLY A 42 -7.33 -1.01 11.80
N GLY A 43 -6.95 -1.59 12.94
CA GLY A 43 -6.53 -2.99 12.98
C GLY A 43 -5.22 -3.26 12.24
N LEU A 44 -4.43 -2.23 11.89
CA LEU A 44 -3.15 -2.41 11.21
C LEU A 44 -2.20 -3.33 11.97
N LEU A 45 -2.11 -3.19 13.31
CA LEU A 45 -1.31 -4.08 14.16
C LEU A 45 -1.80 -5.52 14.08
N GLU A 46 -3.11 -5.73 14.18
CA GLU A 46 -3.72 -7.06 14.06
C GLU A 46 -3.43 -7.66 12.67
N ARG A 47 -3.59 -6.87 11.61
CA ARG A 47 -3.30 -7.28 10.23
C ARG A 47 -1.84 -7.62 10.02
N ALA A 48 -0.93 -6.85 10.60
CA ALA A 48 0.52 -7.10 10.53
C ALA A 48 0.94 -8.34 11.34
N GLY A 49 0.06 -8.89 12.18
CA GLY A 49 0.38 -9.97 13.10
C GLY A 49 1.24 -9.50 14.29
N GLY A 50 1.10 -8.22 14.65
CA GLY A 50 1.94 -7.54 15.62
C GLY A 50 2.83 -6.45 15.00
N ALA A 51 3.53 -5.71 15.86
CA ALA A 51 4.59 -4.77 15.47
C ALA A 51 5.95 -5.15 16.04
N GLU A 52 6.04 -6.34 16.63
CA GLU A 52 7.26 -6.89 17.19
C GLU A 52 8.27 -7.15 16.06
N ALA A 53 9.39 -6.46 16.15
CA ALA A 53 10.56 -6.67 15.33
C ALA A 53 11.79 -6.60 16.24
N ASP A 54 12.82 -7.40 15.95
CA ASP A 54 14.05 -7.45 16.74
C ASP A 54 14.80 -6.12 16.70
N THR A 55 14.65 -5.36 15.62
CA THR A 55 15.23 -4.03 15.44
C THR A 55 14.29 -3.18 14.59
N VAL A 56 14.19 -1.89 14.91
CA VAL A 56 13.38 -0.91 14.18
C VAL A 56 14.31 0.12 13.53
N ASP A 57 14.17 0.34 12.23
CA ASP A 57 14.88 1.40 11.50
C ASP A 57 14.18 2.75 11.78
N PRO A 58 14.80 3.70 12.50
CA PRO A 58 14.18 4.98 12.83
C PRO A 58 14.00 5.90 11.61
N ASP A 59 14.70 5.60 10.51
CA ASP A 59 14.69 6.41 9.29
C ASP A 59 13.64 5.97 8.28
N ARG A 60 12.86 4.91 8.57
CA ARG A 60 11.83 4.41 7.65
C ARG A 60 10.48 4.29 8.33
N ALA A 61 9.44 4.62 7.59
CA ALA A 61 8.07 4.45 8.05
C ALA A 61 7.15 3.94 6.93
N VAL A 62 6.21 3.08 7.31
CA VAL A 62 5.03 2.73 6.51
C VAL A 62 3.83 3.38 7.19
N TRP A 63 3.11 4.22 6.45
CA TRP A 63 1.96 4.95 6.96
C TRP A 63 0.69 4.48 6.28
N ASP A 64 -0.20 3.85 7.06
CA ASP A 64 -1.59 3.67 6.64
C ASP A 64 -2.35 4.99 6.80
N ALA A 65 -2.49 5.73 5.70
CA ALA A 65 -3.30 6.93 5.68
C ALA A 65 -4.80 6.58 5.57
N GLY A 66 -5.17 5.39 5.11
CA GLY A 66 -6.56 5.01 4.90
C GLY A 66 -7.26 5.92 3.88
N ALA A 67 -8.59 6.01 3.98
CA ALA A 67 -9.41 6.81 3.08
C ALA A 67 -9.43 8.29 3.52
N ARG A 68 -8.54 9.10 2.96
CA ARG A 68 -8.49 10.55 3.20
C ARG A 68 -8.15 11.33 1.93
N PRO A 69 -8.43 12.64 1.86
CA PRO A 69 -8.04 13.46 0.72
C PRO A 69 -6.53 13.41 0.48
N ALA A 70 -6.11 13.23 -0.78
CA ALA A 70 -4.71 13.07 -1.13
C ALA A 70 -3.88 14.33 -0.78
N ARG A 71 -4.42 15.53 -0.99
CA ARG A 71 -3.81 16.80 -0.52
C ARG A 71 -3.41 16.81 0.95
N GLU A 72 -4.16 16.16 1.84
CA GLU A 72 -3.84 16.15 3.28
C GLU A 72 -2.65 15.23 3.57
N VAL A 73 -2.49 14.14 2.81
CA VAL A 73 -1.32 13.26 2.88
C VAL A 73 -0.10 14.01 2.31
N LEU A 74 -0.26 14.60 1.12
CA LEU A 74 0.81 15.32 0.42
C LEU A 74 1.35 16.51 1.22
N ALA A 75 0.50 17.19 2.00
CA ALA A 75 0.90 18.32 2.85
C ALA A 75 1.86 17.92 4.00
N VAL A 76 1.89 16.63 4.36
CA VAL A 76 2.73 16.11 5.45
C VAL A 76 3.93 15.32 4.91
N LEU A 77 3.82 14.75 3.71
CA LEU A 77 4.90 14.01 3.08
C LEU A 77 6.06 14.92 2.68
N GLY A 78 7.29 14.45 2.90
CA GLY A 78 8.47 15.07 2.34
C GLY A 78 8.47 15.05 0.81
N PRO A 79 9.26 15.92 0.14
CA PRO A 79 9.30 15.99 -1.33
C PRO A 79 9.67 14.69 -2.03
N GLN A 80 10.42 13.81 -1.36
CA GLN A 80 10.90 12.54 -1.90
C GLN A 80 10.14 11.33 -1.35
N ASP A 81 9.18 11.54 -0.45
CA ASP A 81 8.44 10.45 0.19
C ASP A 81 7.46 9.80 -0.80
N PRO A 82 7.49 8.47 -0.95
CA PRO A 82 6.63 7.76 -1.88
C PRO A 82 5.16 7.73 -1.42
N LEU A 83 4.26 7.88 -2.39
CA LEU A 83 2.82 7.82 -2.21
C LEU A 83 2.25 6.62 -2.96
N VAL A 84 1.44 5.82 -2.28
CA VAL A 84 0.74 4.68 -2.87
C VAL A 84 -0.75 4.94 -2.87
N VAL A 85 -1.33 4.98 -4.05
CA VAL A 85 -2.78 5.15 -4.26
C VAL A 85 -3.41 3.77 -4.36
N VAL A 86 -4.22 3.41 -3.38
CA VAL A 86 -4.89 2.12 -3.29
C VAL A 86 -6.33 2.26 -3.76
N ALA A 87 -6.70 1.49 -4.77
CA ALA A 87 -8.05 1.51 -5.31
C ALA A 87 -8.57 0.10 -5.60
N PRO A 88 -9.88 -0.14 -5.50
CA PRO A 88 -10.46 -1.37 -5.98
C PRO A 88 -10.28 -1.46 -7.51
N ALA A 89 -9.99 -2.64 -8.04
CA ALA A 89 -9.86 -2.91 -9.46
C ALA A 89 -11.25 -2.95 -10.15
N THR A 90 -11.97 -1.83 -10.07
CA THR A 90 -13.25 -1.56 -10.73
C THR A 90 -13.12 -0.31 -11.60
N PRO A 91 -14.00 -0.09 -12.60
CA PRO A 91 -13.97 1.14 -13.39
C PRO A 91 -14.05 2.41 -12.53
N LEU A 92 -14.85 2.40 -11.47
CA LEU A 92 -14.98 3.51 -10.55
C LEU A 92 -13.69 3.72 -9.75
N GLY A 93 -13.11 2.65 -9.18
CA GLY A 93 -11.85 2.76 -8.43
C GLY A 93 -10.68 3.24 -9.30
N ALA A 94 -10.60 2.80 -10.57
CA ALA A 94 -9.61 3.30 -11.51
C ALA A 94 -9.80 4.78 -11.85
N ALA A 95 -11.06 5.24 -11.99
CA ALA A 95 -11.36 6.66 -12.20
C ALA A 95 -11.03 7.50 -10.97
N ASP A 96 -11.27 7.00 -9.76
CA ASP A 96 -10.90 7.69 -8.52
C ASP A 96 -9.38 7.75 -8.32
N ALA A 97 -8.66 6.66 -8.61
CA ALA A 97 -7.20 6.67 -8.60
C ALA A 97 -6.65 7.69 -9.60
N ARG A 98 -7.25 7.79 -10.79
CA ARG A 98 -6.89 8.80 -11.79
C ARG A 98 -7.08 10.22 -11.27
N ARG A 99 -8.20 10.53 -10.61
CA ARG A 99 -8.44 11.85 -10.01
C ARG A 99 -7.36 12.21 -8.99
N VAL A 100 -6.91 11.24 -8.20
CA VAL A 100 -5.79 11.45 -7.26
C VAL A 100 -4.48 11.73 -8.00
N LEU A 101 -4.18 11.03 -9.10
CA LEU A 101 -3.00 11.34 -9.92
C LEU A 101 -3.07 12.75 -10.51
N ASP A 102 -4.23 13.17 -10.99
CA ASP A 102 -4.44 14.51 -11.53
C ASP A 102 -4.26 15.59 -10.43
N GLU A 103 -4.72 15.33 -9.20
CA GLU A 103 -4.50 16.20 -8.03
C GLU A 103 -3.01 16.29 -7.64
N VAL A 104 -2.29 15.17 -7.66
CA VAL A 104 -0.84 15.15 -7.42
C VAL A 104 -0.11 15.98 -8.46
N ALA A 105 -0.38 15.74 -9.75
CA ALA A 105 0.27 16.44 -10.86
C ALA A 105 -0.03 17.95 -10.87
N ALA A 106 -1.24 18.35 -10.44
CA ALA A 106 -1.62 19.75 -10.30
C ALA A 106 -0.88 20.44 -9.14
N THR A 107 -0.56 19.70 -8.08
CA THR A 107 0.16 20.21 -6.90
C THR A 107 1.67 20.27 -7.15
N ASP A 108 2.22 19.23 -7.78
CA ASP A 108 3.63 19.06 -8.09
C ASP A 108 3.77 18.32 -9.44
N PRO A 109 4.24 19.00 -10.51
CA PRO A 109 4.41 18.37 -11.81
C PRO A 109 5.37 17.18 -11.84
N ARG A 110 6.30 17.07 -10.87
CA ARG A 110 7.20 15.92 -10.70
C ARG A 110 6.69 14.93 -9.64
N GLY A 111 5.57 15.25 -9.00
CA GLY A 111 4.99 14.46 -7.92
C GLY A 111 4.59 13.06 -8.36
N LEU A 112 4.37 12.82 -9.65
CA LEU A 112 4.03 11.49 -10.17
C LEU A 112 5.19 10.49 -10.12
N ASP A 113 6.45 10.95 -10.13
CA ASP A 113 7.64 10.08 -10.11
C ASP A 113 7.76 9.27 -8.81
N ARG A 114 7.06 9.71 -7.76
CA ARG A 114 6.99 9.08 -6.44
C ARG A 114 5.65 8.39 -6.16
N VAL A 115 4.74 8.35 -7.14
CA VAL A 115 3.43 7.69 -6.99
C VAL A 115 3.45 6.28 -7.56
N THR A 116 2.89 5.32 -6.83
CA THR A 116 2.54 4.00 -7.36
C THR A 116 1.05 3.73 -7.12
N VAL A 117 0.35 3.18 -8.11
CA VAL A 117 -1.06 2.78 -7.96
C VAL A 117 -1.13 1.28 -7.70
N VAL A 118 -1.89 0.88 -6.67
CA VAL A 118 -2.20 -0.54 -6.43
C VAL A 118 -3.69 -0.75 -6.65
N LEU A 119 -4.02 -1.56 -7.67
CA LEU A 119 -5.38 -1.99 -7.94
C LEU A 119 -5.65 -3.33 -7.26
N VAL A 120 -6.52 -3.31 -6.25
CA VAL A 120 -6.91 -4.50 -5.48
C VAL A 120 -8.15 -5.11 -6.10
N GLU A 121 -8.05 -6.33 -6.62
CA GLU A 121 -9.19 -7.05 -7.16
C GLU A 121 -10.23 -7.33 -6.06
N VAL A 122 -11.49 -7.07 -6.40
CA VAL A 122 -12.64 -7.37 -5.54
C VAL A 122 -13.16 -8.78 -5.79
N HIS A 123 -13.96 -9.30 -4.86
CA HIS A 123 -14.60 -10.60 -5.04
C HIS A 123 -15.44 -10.63 -6.33
N GLY A 124 -15.31 -11.71 -7.09
CA GLY A 124 -16.04 -11.92 -8.34
C GLY A 124 -15.12 -12.04 -9.55
N ARG A 125 -15.68 -11.81 -10.74
CA ARG A 125 -14.97 -11.99 -12.00
C ARG A 125 -13.94 -10.87 -12.20
N ALA A 126 -12.67 -11.23 -12.29
CA ALA A 126 -11.60 -10.32 -12.64
C ALA A 126 -11.91 -9.63 -13.97
N ARG A 127 -11.82 -8.29 -13.99
CA ARG A 127 -11.93 -7.49 -15.21
C ARG A 127 -10.57 -6.91 -15.54
N THR A 128 -10.14 -7.10 -16.78
CA THR A 128 -8.97 -6.39 -17.29
C THR A 128 -9.36 -4.93 -17.47
N LEU A 129 -8.89 -4.09 -16.55
CA LEU A 129 -9.01 -2.64 -16.65
C LEU A 129 -7.77 -2.07 -17.33
N ALA A 130 -7.90 -0.99 -18.08
CA ALA A 130 -6.72 -0.24 -18.50
C ALA A 130 -6.02 0.33 -17.25
N ALA A 131 -4.70 0.27 -17.22
CA ALA A 131 -3.93 0.95 -16.18
C ALA A 131 -4.11 2.47 -16.34
N PRO A 132 -4.39 3.24 -15.27
CA PRO A 132 -4.31 4.70 -15.35
C PRO A 132 -2.87 5.08 -15.76
N PRO A 133 -2.67 5.89 -16.82
CA PRO A 133 -1.33 6.23 -17.26
C PRO A 133 -0.71 7.29 -16.32
N GLY A 134 0.60 7.41 -16.31
CA GLY A 134 1.33 8.43 -15.53
C GLY A 134 1.88 7.97 -14.19
N ALA A 135 1.60 6.73 -13.76
CA ALA A 135 2.27 6.11 -12.62
C ALA A 135 2.40 4.58 -12.83
N PRO A 136 3.41 3.92 -12.26
CA PRO A 136 3.46 2.46 -12.18
C PRO A 136 2.20 1.89 -11.53
N VAL A 137 1.70 0.77 -12.05
CA VAL A 137 0.48 0.12 -11.56
C VAL A 137 0.76 -1.32 -11.19
N LEU A 138 0.55 -1.66 -9.92
CA LEU A 138 0.54 -3.04 -9.42
C LEU A 138 -0.89 -3.54 -9.28
N ARG A 139 -1.06 -4.86 -9.39
CA ARG A 139 -2.35 -5.52 -9.20
C ARG A 139 -2.25 -6.57 -8.13
N LEU A 140 -3.13 -6.47 -7.13
CA LEU A 140 -3.27 -7.48 -6.10
C LEU A 140 -4.53 -8.32 -6.41
N PRO A 141 -4.39 -9.60 -6.77
CA PRO A 141 -5.55 -10.47 -7.03
C PRO A 141 -6.44 -10.64 -5.81
N TYR A 142 -7.73 -10.93 -6.05
CA TYR A 142 -8.64 -11.23 -4.95
C TYR A 142 -8.22 -12.55 -4.32
N ASP A 143 -8.03 -12.52 -3.01
CA ASP A 143 -7.72 -13.67 -2.19
C ASP A 143 -8.55 -13.63 -0.91
N ARG A 144 -9.23 -14.74 -0.62
CA ARG A 144 -10.08 -14.83 0.57
C ARG A 144 -9.26 -14.67 1.84
N ALA A 145 -8.03 -15.19 1.89
CA ALA A 145 -7.18 -15.06 3.08
C ALA A 145 -6.81 -13.61 3.37
N LEU A 146 -6.69 -12.76 2.34
CA LEU A 146 -6.47 -11.32 2.52
C LEU A 146 -7.76 -10.55 2.84
N ALA A 147 -8.93 -11.07 2.47
CA ALA A 147 -10.22 -10.42 2.74
C ALA A 147 -10.77 -10.70 4.15
N TRP A 148 -10.31 -11.77 4.81
CA TRP A 148 -10.75 -12.12 6.16
C TRP A 148 -10.05 -11.25 7.23
N PRO A 149 -10.73 -10.94 8.35
CA PRO A 149 -10.10 -10.33 9.53
C PRO A 149 -8.94 -11.17 10.09
N GLY A 150 -8.06 -10.53 10.87
CA GLY A 150 -6.87 -11.17 11.44
C GLY A 150 -5.59 -10.95 10.63
N ALA A 151 -4.48 -11.57 11.02
CA ALA A 151 -3.18 -11.36 10.39
C ALA A 151 -3.14 -11.78 8.90
N VAL A 152 -2.36 -11.05 8.09
CA VAL A 152 -2.11 -11.36 6.65
C VAL A 152 -0.89 -12.23 6.42
N THR A 153 -0.16 -12.54 7.48
CA THR A 153 1.06 -13.35 7.47
C THR A 153 1.02 -14.38 8.61
N GLY A 154 1.93 -15.35 8.58
CA GLY A 154 2.03 -16.44 9.55
C GLY A 154 1.52 -17.79 9.04
N ASP A 155 1.75 -18.85 9.81
CA ASP A 155 1.59 -20.25 9.41
C ASP A 155 0.15 -20.64 8.99
N GLY A 156 -0.84 -19.89 9.46
CA GLY A 156 -2.25 -20.09 9.12
C GLY A 156 -2.68 -19.46 7.79
N VAL A 157 -1.89 -18.56 7.21
CA VAL A 157 -2.30 -17.77 6.04
C VAL A 157 -1.89 -18.47 4.75
N ARG A 158 -2.88 -19.04 4.04
CA ARG A 158 -2.67 -19.74 2.77
C ARG A 158 -3.14 -18.91 1.59
N LEU A 159 -2.20 -18.18 0.99
CA LEU A 159 -2.43 -17.40 -0.22
C LEU A 159 -2.42 -18.28 -1.48
N ALA A 160 -3.34 -18.00 -2.41
CA ALA A 160 -3.30 -18.59 -3.74
C ALA A 160 -1.99 -18.24 -4.45
N ARG A 161 -1.51 -19.12 -5.34
CA ARG A 161 -0.20 -18.95 -6.03
C ARG A 161 -0.07 -17.57 -6.73
N ARG A 162 -1.13 -17.12 -7.40
CA ARG A 162 -1.17 -15.80 -8.07
C ARG A 162 -1.05 -14.65 -7.08
N THR A 163 -1.69 -14.77 -5.93
CA THR A 163 -1.67 -13.75 -4.87
C THR A 163 -0.29 -13.69 -4.23
N ARG A 164 0.35 -14.84 -3.99
CA ARG A 164 1.74 -14.88 -3.48
C ARG A 164 2.69 -14.10 -4.37
N GLY A 165 2.65 -14.34 -5.69
CA GLY A 165 3.49 -13.59 -6.64
C GLY A 165 3.24 -12.07 -6.61
N ALA A 166 1.97 -11.66 -6.53
CA ALA A 166 1.61 -10.24 -6.43
C ALA A 166 2.02 -9.61 -5.09
N VAL A 167 1.94 -10.36 -3.99
CA VAL A 167 2.40 -9.93 -2.65
C VAL A 167 3.91 -9.74 -2.65
N THR A 168 4.68 -10.70 -3.20
CA THR A 168 6.13 -10.57 -3.33
C THR A 168 6.49 -9.33 -4.17
N ALA A 169 5.85 -9.15 -5.33
CA ALA A 169 6.08 -7.97 -6.17
C ALA A 169 5.75 -6.64 -5.46
N TRP A 170 4.72 -6.62 -4.63
CA TRP A 170 4.38 -5.47 -3.79
C TRP A 170 5.45 -5.21 -2.72
N GLN A 171 5.93 -6.25 -2.05
CA GLN A 171 6.97 -6.14 -1.02
C GLN A 171 8.30 -5.67 -1.61
N ASP A 172 8.71 -6.22 -2.77
CA ASP A 172 9.91 -5.79 -3.50
C ASP A 172 9.80 -4.31 -3.90
N CYS A 173 8.63 -3.89 -4.38
CA CYS A 173 8.35 -2.48 -4.71
C CYS A 173 8.45 -1.59 -3.46
N CYS A 174 7.92 -2.02 -2.31
CA CYS A 174 8.03 -1.26 -1.05
C CYS A 174 9.48 -1.10 -0.61
N ALA A 175 10.26 -2.18 -0.68
CA ALA A 175 11.69 -2.14 -0.38
C ALA A 175 12.40 -1.13 -1.27
N GLU A 176 12.17 -1.19 -2.59
CA GLU A 176 12.74 -0.22 -3.53
C GLU A 176 12.33 1.23 -3.20
N LEU A 177 11.04 1.47 -2.97
CA LEU A 177 10.52 2.81 -2.67
C LEU A 177 11.09 3.40 -1.37
N LEU A 178 11.39 2.58 -0.37
CA LEU A 178 11.98 3.00 0.91
C LEU A 178 13.52 3.03 0.92
N ASN A 179 14.15 2.43 -0.09
CA ASN A 179 15.62 2.40 -0.24
C ASN A 179 16.18 3.51 -1.15
N ARG A 180 15.33 4.19 -1.94
CA ARG A 180 15.68 5.32 -2.81
C ARG A 180 15.96 6.61 -2.03
#